data_AF-A0A257W1Y0-F1
#
_entry.id   AF-A0A257W1Y0-F1
#
_cell.length_a   1.000
_cell.length_b   1.000
_cell.length_c   1.000
_cell.angle_alpha   90.00
_cell.angle_beta   90.00
_cell.angle_gamma   90.00
#
_symmetry.space_group_name_H-M   'P 1'
#
loop_
_entity.id
_entity.type
_entity.pdbx_description
1 polymer ?
#
loop_
_entity_poly.entity_id
_entity_poly.type
_entity_poly.pdbx_seq_one_letter_code
_entity_poly.pdbx_strand_id
1 'polypeptide(L)'
;DHDGTADKLTVFAEGFNSVVTGIAAGILYHDGWVYITVAPDLIRLRDTNDDGIADQREIVAHGFGMQIAYAGHDMHGPRIGPDGRIYWSIGDKGVNVTSKEGKHFYYPHEGCVLRCEPDGTNFEVFAHGLRNVQEIAFDNYGNIFGVDNDADLPGERERFVYITERSDSGWRCSHQYQKEASRWIRDGIWQPAHPGQPLFITPPLANYSNGPAGFIHEPGTALGASLRNHFILDQFPSGQMTAFQIVPNGSTFKMQNERLIHSGLMGIGLALAPTGELIIADWDGGYPLDQKGAIWFADDPTAKNSTERQETQKLLNSDNLTTTHLSHPDQRVRLHAQFTLVKKGDYTALQSIATAKKAPQLARIHAIWGLGQGMRYGKVEPAILLPLIAESDTEITSNVLKMLGDVRTSGAPLIPLLAHPSQRVRFHAAIALGKL
;
A
#
# COMPACT_ATOMS: atom_id res chain seq x y z
N ASP A 1 7.09 -26.54 19.88
CA ASP A 1 7.78 -26.77 21.18
C ASP A 1 8.97 -25.81 21.42
N HIS A 2 8.97 -24.64 20.77
CA HIS A 2 10.05 -23.63 20.79
C HIS A 2 11.41 -24.13 20.25
N ASP A 3 11.44 -25.22 19.48
CA ASP A 3 12.65 -25.70 18.78
C ASP A 3 13.04 -24.86 17.55
N GLY A 4 12.20 -23.91 17.15
CA GLY A 4 12.40 -23.06 15.97
C GLY A 4 11.84 -23.65 14.66
N THR A 5 11.19 -24.81 14.75
CA THR A 5 10.48 -25.47 13.65
C THR A 5 8.97 -25.27 13.82
N ALA A 6 8.24 -25.22 12.71
CA ALA A 6 6.78 -25.23 12.78
C ALA A 6 6.28 -26.59 13.30
N ASP A 7 5.48 -26.58 14.37
CA ASP A 7 4.87 -27.80 14.93
C ASP A 7 3.95 -28.52 13.91
N LYS A 8 3.34 -27.76 12.99
CA LYS A 8 2.51 -28.27 11.89
C LYS A 8 2.65 -27.36 10.67
N LEU A 9 2.76 -27.95 9.49
CA LEU A 9 2.64 -27.27 8.20
C LEU A 9 1.45 -27.86 7.44
N THR A 10 0.52 -26.99 7.03
CA THR A 10 -0.64 -27.36 6.21
C THR A 10 -0.57 -26.58 4.91
N VAL A 11 -0.79 -27.26 3.78
CA VAL A 11 -0.97 -26.58 2.49
C VAL A 11 -2.37 -25.99 2.46
N PHE A 12 -2.47 -24.66 2.60
CA PHE A 12 -3.75 -23.95 2.58
C PHE A 12 -4.42 -23.99 1.19
N ALA A 13 -3.64 -23.86 0.13
CA ALA A 13 -4.10 -23.97 -1.25
C ALA A 13 -2.96 -24.33 -2.21
N GLU A 14 -3.30 -25.01 -3.30
CA GLU A 14 -2.39 -25.41 -4.37
C GLU A 14 -3.02 -25.20 -5.76
N GLY A 15 -2.30 -25.57 -6.84
CA GLY A 15 -2.78 -25.44 -8.22
C GLY A 15 -2.38 -24.14 -8.93
N PHE A 16 -1.28 -23.52 -8.49
CA PHE A 16 -0.70 -22.30 -9.06
C PHE A 16 0.54 -22.59 -9.94
N ASN A 17 0.49 -23.67 -10.72
CA ASN A 17 1.66 -24.24 -11.42
C ASN A 17 1.44 -24.46 -12.93
N SER A 18 0.51 -23.72 -13.53
CA SER A 18 0.36 -23.71 -14.99
C SER A 18 1.54 -23.02 -15.68
N VAL A 19 1.71 -23.27 -16.98
CA VAL A 19 2.79 -22.64 -17.77
C VAL A 19 2.64 -21.13 -17.93
N VAL A 20 1.46 -20.57 -17.65
CA VAL A 20 1.17 -19.13 -17.73
C VAL A 20 1.08 -18.46 -16.36
N THR A 21 1.16 -19.22 -15.27
CA THR A 21 1.08 -18.64 -13.93
C THR A 21 2.42 -18.10 -13.49
N GLY A 22 2.42 -16.85 -13.01
CA GLY A 22 3.56 -16.22 -12.35
C GLY A 22 3.80 -16.75 -10.94
N ILE A 23 4.84 -16.23 -10.28
CA ILE A 23 5.13 -16.58 -8.88
C ILE A 23 4.02 -16.01 -7.99
N ALA A 24 3.55 -16.79 -7.02
CA ALA A 24 2.69 -16.29 -5.95
C ALA A 24 3.54 -15.42 -5.01
N ALA A 25 3.57 -14.11 -5.27
CA ALA A 25 4.53 -13.18 -4.67
C ALA A 25 3.90 -12.19 -3.69
N GLY A 26 2.70 -12.48 -3.19
CA GLY A 26 2.04 -11.66 -2.17
C GLY A 26 0.81 -12.32 -1.58
N ILE A 27 0.57 -12.07 -0.30
CA ILE A 27 -0.52 -12.65 0.48
C ILE A 27 -1.11 -11.61 1.45
N LEU A 28 -2.45 -11.59 1.57
CA LEU A 28 -3.17 -10.71 2.48
C LEU A 28 -4.36 -11.45 3.08
N TYR A 29 -4.48 -11.48 4.40
CA TYR A 29 -5.72 -11.85 5.08
C TYR A 29 -6.60 -10.62 5.36
N HIS A 30 -7.88 -10.67 4.99
CA HIS A 30 -8.85 -9.63 5.29
C HIS A 30 -10.30 -10.18 5.32
N ASP A 31 -11.02 -9.96 6.43
CA ASP A 31 -12.44 -10.32 6.65
C ASP A 31 -12.80 -11.76 6.22
N GLY A 32 -11.99 -12.73 6.65
CA GLY A 32 -12.19 -14.15 6.35
C GLY A 32 -11.72 -14.61 4.97
N TRP A 33 -11.13 -13.71 4.17
CA TRP A 33 -10.56 -14.02 2.86
C TRP A 33 -9.03 -13.92 2.88
N VAL A 34 -8.37 -14.82 2.17
CA VAL A 34 -6.93 -14.76 1.85
C VAL A 34 -6.77 -14.39 0.39
N TYR A 35 -6.28 -13.19 0.12
CA TYR A 35 -5.96 -12.70 -1.22
C TYR A 35 -4.54 -13.12 -1.58
N ILE A 36 -4.35 -13.59 -2.81
CA ILE A 36 -3.05 -14.01 -3.34
C ILE A 36 -2.84 -13.33 -4.70
N THR A 37 -1.68 -12.71 -4.86
CA THR A 37 -1.24 -12.16 -6.14
C THR A 37 -0.45 -13.23 -6.91
N VAL A 38 -1.04 -13.76 -7.97
CA VAL A 38 -0.47 -14.81 -8.79
C VAL A 38 -0.89 -14.60 -10.24
N ALA A 39 -0.06 -13.92 -11.03
CA ALA A 39 -0.38 -13.62 -12.43
C ALA A 39 -0.84 -14.89 -13.16
N PRO A 40 -1.90 -14.84 -14.00
CA PRO A 40 -2.61 -13.64 -14.46
C PRO A 40 -3.74 -13.15 -13.54
N ASP A 41 -3.86 -13.69 -12.32
CA ASP A 41 -5.01 -13.48 -11.44
C ASP A 41 -4.64 -12.81 -10.10
N LEU A 42 -5.49 -11.88 -9.66
CA LEU A 42 -5.70 -11.66 -8.24
C LEU A 42 -6.82 -12.62 -7.81
N ILE A 43 -6.52 -13.54 -6.91
CA ILE A 43 -7.50 -14.50 -6.36
C ILE A 43 -7.76 -14.21 -4.90
N ARG A 44 -8.95 -14.58 -4.42
CA ARG A 44 -9.25 -14.69 -3.00
C ARG A 44 -9.73 -16.10 -2.66
N LEU A 45 -9.30 -16.58 -1.50
CA LEU A 45 -9.54 -17.91 -1.00
C LEU A 45 -10.18 -17.84 0.38
N ARG A 46 -11.01 -18.83 0.72
CA ARG A 46 -11.61 -18.92 2.04
C ARG A 46 -11.72 -20.37 2.47
N ASP A 47 -11.46 -20.59 3.74
CA ASP A 47 -11.78 -21.82 4.45
C ASP A 47 -13.10 -21.58 5.19
N THR A 48 -14.15 -22.35 4.88
CA THR A 48 -15.47 -22.20 5.50
C THR A 48 -15.77 -23.24 6.57
N ASN A 49 -14.89 -24.23 6.75
CA ASN A 49 -15.07 -25.33 7.69
C ASN A 49 -14.00 -25.39 8.80
N ASP A 50 -13.00 -24.49 8.75
CA ASP A 50 -11.90 -24.32 9.71
C ASP A 50 -10.97 -25.55 9.78
N ASP A 51 -10.82 -26.28 8.67
CA ASP A 51 -9.89 -27.43 8.57
C ASP A 51 -8.45 -27.02 8.20
N GLY A 52 -8.24 -25.74 7.90
CA GLY A 52 -6.96 -25.16 7.50
C GLY A 52 -6.68 -25.25 6.00
N ILE A 53 -7.68 -25.58 5.18
CA ILE A 53 -7.60 -25.69 3.72
C ILE A 53 -8.71 -24.83 3.10
N ALA A 54 -8.37 -24.06 2.08
CA ALA A 54 -9.37 -23.26 1.36
C ALA A 54 -10.34 -24.16 0.57
N ASP A 55 -11.63 -23.99 0.80
CA ASP A 55 -12.72 -24.69 0.09
C ASP A 55 -13.46 -23.76 -0.90
N GLN A 56 -13.23 -22.44 -0.81
CA GLN A 56 -13.73 -21.45 -1.75
C GLN A 56 -12.58 -20.72 -2.44
N ARG A 57 -12.73 -20.52 -3.75
CA ARG A 57 -11.79 -19.79 -4.59
C ARG A 57 -12.55 -18.89 -5.56
N GLU A 58 -12.17 -17.62 -5.60
CA GLU A 58 -12.74 -16.63 -6.51
C GLU A 58 -11.65 -15.82 -7.19
N ILE A 59 -11.84 -15.53 -8.48
CA ILE A 59 -11.02 -14.57 -9.21
C ILE A 59 -11.58 -13.17 -8.94
N VAL A 60 -10.74 -12.32 -8.34
CA VAL A 60 -11.07 -10.91 -8.05
C VAL A 60 -10.84 -10.06 -9.31
N ALA A 61 -9.69 -10.25 -9.96
CA ALA A 61 -9.34 -9.60 -11.22
C ALA A 61 -8.43 -10.52 -12.07
N HIS A 62 -8.58 -10.47 -13.39
CA HIS A 62 -7.83 -11.28 -14.35
C HIS A 62 -7.24 -10.38 -15.44
N GLY A 63 -6.02 -10.70 -15.89
CA GLY A 63 -5.39 -10.06 -17.06
C GLY A 63 -4.02 -9.44 -16.79
N PHE A 64 -3.25 -10.01 -15.86
CA PHE A 64 -1.90 -9.54 -15.52
C PHE A 64 -0.82 -10.40 -16.17
N GLY A 65 0.41 -9.87 -16.24
CA GLY A 65 1.56 -10.67 -16.66
C GLY A 65 1.56 -11.02 -18.15
N MET A 66 1.00 -10.14 -18.99
CA MET A 66 0.65 -10.43 -20.38
C MET A 66 1.85 -10.48 -21.35
N GLN A 67 3.02 -9.98 -20.93
CA GLN A 67 4.24 -10.00 -21.73
C GLN A 67 5.40 -10.58 -20.94
N ILE A 68 6.38 -11.13 -21.68
CA ILE A 68 7.65 -11.56 -21.11
C ILE A 68 8.48 -10.30 -20.84
N ALA A 69 8.70 -10.02 -19.57
CA ALA A 69 9.66 -9.03 -19.10
C ALA A 69 10.74 -9.73 -18.25
N TYR A 70 11.52 -8.95 -17.50
CA TYR A 70 12.49 -9.52 -16.56
C TYR A 70 11.80 -10.47 -15.57
N ALA A 71 12.47 -11.57 -15.24
CA ALA A 71 11.94 -12.53 -14.28
C ALA A 71 11.77 -11.87 -12.90
N GLY A 72 10.68 -12.19 -12.20
CA GLY A 72 10.38 -11.63 -10.88
C GLY A 72 9.61 -10.30 -10.89
N HIS A 73 9.37 -9.66 -12.05
CA HIS A 73 8.49 -8.48 -12.16
C HIS A 73 7.01 -8.88 -12.23
N ASP A 74 6.56 -9.66 -11.23
CA ASP A 74 5.24 -10.27 -11.17
C ASP A 74 4.23 -9.38 -10.42
N MET A 75 3.13 -9.98 -9.97
CA MET A 75 2.16 -9.29 -9.12
C MET A 75 2.60 -9.39 -7.66
N HIS A 76 2.53 -8.29 -6.91
CA HIS A 76 3.11 -8.23 -5.56
C HIS A 76 2.19 -7.53 -4.54
N GLY A 77 2.53 -7.72 -3.26
CA GLY A 77 2.11 -6.89 -2.13
C GLY A 77 0.64 -6.51 -2.03
N PRO A 78 -0.32 -7.47 -2.04
CA PRO A 78 -1.71 -7.12 -1.79
C PRO A 78 -1.87 -6.52 -0.38
N ARG A 79 -2.59 -5.41 -0.26
CA ARG A 79 -2.77 -4.67 1.00
C ARG A 79 -4.17 -4.05 1.08
N ILE A 80 -4.76 -4.07 2.28
CA ILE A 80 -5.99 -3.32 2.54
C ILE A 80 -5.65 -1.83 2.74
N GLY A 81 -6.25 -0.96 1.94
CA GLY A 81 -6.11 0.48 2.08
C GLY A 81 -6.97 1.04 3.23
N PRO A 82 -6.65 2.24 3.75
CA PRO A 82 -7.45 2.90 4.76
C PRO A 82 -8.86 3.25 4.28
N ASP A 83 -9.09 3.27 2.97
CA ASP A 83 -10.40 3.42 2.36
C ASP A 83 -11.18 2.10 2.26
N GLY A 84 -10.66 0.96 2.73
CA GLY A 84 -11.35 -0.34 2.69
C GLY A 84 -11.24 -1.08 1.35
N ARG A 85 -10.42 -0.61 0.42
CA ARG A 85 -10.16 -1.28 -0.87
C ARG A 85 -8.92 -2.17 -0.82
N ILE A 86 -8.88 -3.20 -1.64
CA ILE A 86 -7.70 -4.04 -1.84
C ILE A 86 -6.81 -3.35 -2.86
N TYR A 87 -5.54 -3.15 -2.52
CA TYR A 87 -4.50 -2.62 -3.39
C TYR A 87 -3.47 -3.70 -3.67
N TRP A 88 -2.83 -3.68 -4.83
CA TRP A 88 -1.70 -4.53 -5.15
C TRP A 88 -0.91 -3.89 -6.30
N SER A 89 0.27 -4.43 -6.59
CA SER A 89 1.05 -4.01 -7.74
C SER A 89 1.27 -5.13 -8.75
N ILE A 90 1.66 -4.73 -9.95
CA ILE A 90 2.24 -5.59 -10.99
C ILE A 90 3.47 -4.86 -11.53
N GLY A 91 4.54 -5.61 -11.74
CA GLY A 91 5.70 -5.12 -12.48
C GLY A 91 5.38 -4.84 -13.95
N ASP A 92 6.41 -4.50 -14.72
CA ASP A 92 6.27 -4.05 -16.11
C ASP A 92 5.90 -5.13 -17.12
N LYS A 93 5.43 -6.30 -16.65
CA LYS A 93 4.73 -7.30 -17.44
C LYS A 93 3.29 -6.88 -17.82
N GLY A 94 2.79 -5.79 -17.24
CA GLY A 94 1.63 -5.05 -17.74
C GLY A 94 0.25 -5.56 -17.32
N VAL A 95 -0.76 -4.79 -17.73
CA VAL A 95 -2.19 -4.93 -17.37
C VAL A 95 -3.04 -4.99 -18.63
N ASN A 96 -3.92 -5.99 -18.71
CA ASN A 96 -4.97 -6.13 -19.72
C ASN A 96 -6.24 -6.67 -19.06
N VAL A 97 -6.87 -5.82 -18.24
CA VAL A 97 -7.99 -6.20 -17.38
C VAL A 97 -9.29 -5.64 -17.94
N THR A 98 -10.34 -6.45 -17.97
CA THR A 98 -11.72 -5.95 -18.10
C THR A 98 -12.36 -6.01 -16.73
N SER A 99 -12.80 -4.87 -16.21
CA SER A 99 -13.45 -4.82 -14.90
C SER A 99 -14.80 -5.55 -14.92
N LYS A 100 -15.36 -5.85 -13.75
CA LYS A 100 -16.69 -6.46 -13.64
C LYS A 100 -17.79 -5.58 -14.24
N GLU A 101 -17.56 -4.28 -14.31
CA GLU A 101 -18.43 -3.29 -14.93
C GLU A 101 -18.22 -3.16 -16.46
N GLY A 102 -17.30 -3.94 -17.04
CA GLY A 102 -17.04 -3.98 -18.48
C GLY A 102 -16.06 -2.93 -18.99
N LYS A 103 -15.39 -2.18 -18.12
CA LYS A 103 -14.36 -1.21 -18.54
C LYS A 103 -13.05 -1.92 -18.82
N HIS A 104 -12.47 -1.67 -19.99
CA HIS A 104 -11.18 -2.22 -20.38
C HIS A 104 -10.02 -1.30 -19.97
N PHE A 105 -8.98 -1.88 -19.38
CA PHE A 105 -7.76 -1.22 -18.95
C PHE A 105 -6.57 -1.91 -19.62
N TYR A 106 -5.75 -1.13 -20.33
CA TYR A 106 -4.67 -1.65 -21.16
C TYR A 106 -3.39 -0.84 -20.96
N TYR A 107 -2.47 -1.38 -20.16
CA TYR A 107 -1.18 -0.81 -19.80
C TYR A 107 -0.10 -1.88 -20.01
N PRO A 108 0.24 -2.21 -21.26
CA PRO A 108 1.00 -3.42 -21.59
C PRO A 108 2.49 -3.33 -21.22
N HIS A 109 3.04 -2.14 -21.05
CA HIS A 109 4.49 -1.92 -21.01
C HIS A 109 4.98 -1.25 -19.73
N GLU A 110 4.19 -1.28 -18.66
CA GLU A 110 4.49 -0.55 -17.44
C GLU A 110 3.93 -1.26 -16.22
N GLY A 111 4.62 -1.10 -15.10
CA GLY A 111 4.14 -1.51 -13.80
C GLY A 111 3.06 -0.56 -13.30
N CYS A 112 2.12 -1.12 -12.56
CA CYS A 112 0.95 -0.41 -12.06
C CYS A 112 0.72 -0.72 -10.58
N VAL A 113 0.15 0.25 -9.86
CA VAL A 113 -0.56 0.00 -8.61
C VAL A 113 -2.05 0.02 -8.94
N LEU A 114 -2.76 -0.98 -8.45
CA LEU A 114 -4.16 -1.23 -8.74
C LEU A 114 -4.96 -1.22 -7.45
N ARG A 115 -6.27 -0.99 -7.58
CA ARG A 115 -7.20 -1.19 -6.47
C ARG A 115 -8.58 -1.61 -6.93
N CYS A 116 -9.33 -2.28 -6.05
CA CYS A 116 -10.75 -2.56 -6.22
C CYS A 116 -11.44 -2.72 -4.86
N GLU A 117 -12.77 -2.78 -4.84
CA GLU A 117 -13.48 -3.28 -3.65
C GLU A 117 -13.09 -4.75 -3.38
N PRO A 118 -13.26 -5.27 -2.14
CA PRO A 118 -12.86 -6.63 -1.79
C PRO A 118 -13.46 -7.73 -2.67
N ASP A 119 -14.60 -7.48 -3.30
CA ASP A 119 -15.26 -8.39 -4.24
C ASP A 119 -14.80 -8.24 -5.70
N GLY A 120 -13.87 -7.35 -6.00
CA GLY A 120 -13.36 -7.08 -7.35
C GLY A 120 -14.15 -6.06 -8.15
N THR A 121 -15.24 -5.51 -7.61
CA THR A 121 -15.95 -4.39 -8.24
C THR A 121 -15.17 -3.08 -8.11
N ASN A 122 -15.52 -2.10 -8.94
CA ASN A 122 -14.89 -0.77 -8.99
C ASN A 122 -13.36 -0.85 -9.16
N PHE A 123 -12.91 -1.72 -10.07
CA PHE A 123 -11.49 -1.85 -10.40
C PHE A 123 -10.93 -0.56 -11.00
N GLU A 124 -9.74 -0.18 -10.54
CA GLU A 124 -9.01 0.99 -10.98
C GLU A 124 -7.51 0.69 -11.10
N VAL A 125 -6.89 1.21 -12.17
CA VAL A 125 -5.45 1.45 -12.19
C VAL A 125 -5.20 2.73 -11.41
N PHE A 126 -4.72 2.60 -10.17
CA PHE A 126 -4.49 3.71 -9.26
C PHE A 126 -3.29 4.55 -9.70
N ALA A 127 -2.21 3.92 -10.14
CA ALA A 127 -1.02 4.58 -10.68
C ALA A 127 -0.36 3.67 -11.73
N HIS A 128 0.37 4.25 -12.67
CA HIS A 128 1.09 3.53 -13.72
C HIS A 128 2.46 4.16 -14.00
N GLY A 129 3.17 3.65 -15.01
CA GLY A 129 4.52 4.11 -15.35
C GLY A 129 5.56 3.74 -14.30
N LEU A 130 5.27 2.79 -13.42
CA LEU A 130 6.23 2.19 -12.50
C LEU A 130 6.99 1.06 -13.20
N ARG A 131 8.07 0.56 -12.63
CA ARG A 131 8.78 -0.63 -13.15
C ARG A 131 8.34 -1.88 -12.41
N ASN A 132 8.65 -1.94 -11.12
CA ASN A 132 8.45 -3.10 -10.26
C ASN A 132 8.42 -2.67 -8.78
N VAL A 133 7.41 -1.89 -8.38
CA VAL A 133 7.17 -1.64 -6.94
C VAL A 133 6.64 -2.93 -6.32
N GLN A 134 7.48 -3.66 -5.60
CA GLN A 134 7.06 -4.94 -5.00
C GLN A 134 6.06 -4.72 -3.85
N GLU A 135 6.38 -3.85 -2.91
CA GLU A 135 5.51 -3.59 -1.77
C GLU A 135 5.14 -2.10 -1.70
N ILE A 136 3.88 -1.85 -1.35
CA ILE A 136 3.38 -0.52 -1.02
C ILE A 136 3.08 -0.43 0.47
N ALA A 137 3.29 0.75 1.05
CA ALA A 137 2.96 1.05 2.43
C ALA A 137 2.16 2.35 2.54
N PHE A 138 1.15 2.33 3.41
CA PHE A 138 0.39 3.52 3.78
C PHE A 138 1.00 4.14 5.04
N ASP A 139 1.18 5.46 5.05
CA ASP A 139 1.42 6.19 6.29
C ASP A 139 0.12 6.36 7.11
N ASN A 140 0.23 6.99 8.28
CA ASN A 140 -0.92 7.29 9.15
C ASN A 140 -1.98 8.21 8.52
N TYR A 141 -1.69 8.85 7.39
CA TYR A 141 -2.54 9.83 6.69
C TYR A 141 -3.03 9.31 5.33
N GLY A 142 -2.85 8.01 5.06
CA GLY A 142 -3.30 7.35 3.83
C GLY A 142 -2.59 7.84 2.58
N ASN A 143 -1.33 8.24 2.70
CA ASN A 143 -0.43 8.47 1.56
C ASN A 143 0.27 7.16 1.22
N ILE A 144 0.43 6.84 -0.07
CA ILE A 144 1.00 5.57 -0.54
C ILE A 144 2.44 5.78 -0.95
N PHE A 145 3.32 4.93 -0.43
CA PHE A 145 4.73 4.92 -0.81
C PHE A 145 5.17 3.53 -1.22
N GLY A 146 6.22 3.48 -2.03
CA GLY A 146 6.89 2.25 -2.41
C GLY A 146 8.33 2.55 -2.81
N VAL A 147 9.08 1.48 -3.07
CA VAL A 147 10.42 1.58 -3.66
C VAL A 147 10.37 0.84 -4.98
N ASP A 148 10.47 1.60 -6.07
CA ASP A 148 10.35 1.11 -7.44
C ASP A 148 11.72 0.79 -8.00
N ASN A 149 11.86 -0.37 -8.65
CA ASN A 149 13.13 -0.70 -9.27
C ASN A 149 13.47 0.24 -10.46
N ASP A 150 14.73 0.29 -10.87
CA ASP A 150 15.33 1.07 -11.96
C ASP A 150 15.77 0.18 -13.15
N ALA A 151 16.50 0.70 -14.13
CA ALA A 151 16.86 -0.09 -15.32
C ALA A 151 18.07 -1.03 -15.12
N ASP A 152 18.55 -1.22 -13.90
CA ASP A 152 19.76 -1.98 -13.56
C ASP A 152 21.02 -1.46 -14.29
N LEU A 153 21.07 -0.14 -14.54
CA LEU A 153 22.19 0.49 -15.24
C LEU A 153 23.21 1.13 -14.28
N PRO A 154 24.49 1.23 -14.69
CA PRO A 154 25.52 1.84 -13.84
C PRO A 154 25.16 3.27 -13.41
N GLY A 155 25.15 3.50 -12.10
CA GLY A 155 24.89 4.81 -11.49
C GLY A 155 23.43 5.08 -11.14
N GLU A 156 22.51 4.21 -11.56
CA GLU A 156 21.15 4.24 -11.03
C GLU A 156 21.10 3.69 -9.60
N ARG A 157 20.04 4.08 -8.90
CA ARG A 157 19.59 3.45 -7.67
C ARG A 157 18.07 3.48 -7.65
N GLU A 158 17.53 2.48 -6.98
CA GLU A 158 16.11 2.21 -6.87
C GLU A 158 15.39 3.39 -6.24
N ARG A 159 14.14 3.58 -6.61
CA ARG A 159 13.47 4.87 -6.51
C ARG A 159 12.43 4.84 -5.40
N PHE A 160 12.65 5.61 -4.33
CA PHE A 160 11.60 5.85 -3.35
C PHE A 160 10.54 6.79 -3.95
N VAL A 161 9.31 6.32 -4.07
CA VAL A 161 8.22 7.01 -4.78
C VAL A 161 7.05 7.34 -3.85
N TYR A 162 6.49 8.54 -4.01
CA TYR A 162 5.14 8.87 -3.52
C TYR A 162 4.15 8.54 -4.63
N ILE A 163 3.40 7.46 -4.44
CA ILE A 163 2.49 6.91 -5.46
C ILE A 163 1.17 7.65 -5.32
N THR A 164 0.87 8.48 -6.32
CA THR A 164 -0.31 9.35 -6.28
C THR A 164 -1.35 8.90 -7.28
N GLU A 165 -2.61 9.19 -6.98
CA GLU A 165 -3.70 8.71 -7.83
C GLU A 165 -3.57 9.30 -9.24
N ARG A 166 -3.60 8.42 -10.24
CA ARG A 166 -3.38 8.66 -11.69
C ARG A 166 -1.98 9.15 -12.06
N SER A 167 -0.97 8.94 -11.21
CA SER A 167 0.41 9.27 -11.59
C SER A 167 0.94 8.35 -12.69
N ASP A 168 1.74 8.92 -13.60
CA ASP A 168 2.66 8.19 -14.49
C ASP A 168 4.09 8.42 -13.98
N SER A 169 4.81 7.37 -13.58
CA SER A 169 6.22 7.48 -13.13
C SER A 169 7.24 7.39 -14.26
N GLY A 170 6.79 7.33 -15.52
CA GLY A 170 7.62 7.46 -16.73
C GLY A 170 8.33 6.20 -17.20
N TRP A 171 8.24 5.08 -16.48
CA TRP A 171 8.83 3.81 -16.90
C TRP A 171 8.05 3.18 -18.06
N ARG A 172 8.76 2.61 -19.03
CA ARG A 172 8.23 1.70 -20.03
C ARG A 172 9.23 0.56 -20.22
N CYS A 173 8.77 -0.69 -20.34
CA CYS A 173 9.63 -1.88 -20.35
C CYS A 173 10.73 -1.82 -21.41
N SER A 174 10.50 -1.14 -22.54
CA SER A 174 11.51 -0.92 -23.59
C SER A 174 12.77 -0.21 -23.10
N HIS A 175 12.67 0.61 -22.04
CA HIS A 175 13.82 1.32 -21.47
C HIS A 175 14.89 0.35 -20.96
N GLN A 176 14.48 -0.77 -20.35
CA GLN A 176 15.38 -1.85 -19.90
C GLN A 176 16.30 -2.34 -21.02
N TYR A 177 15.74 -2.50 -22.23
CA TYR A 177 16.43 -3.10 -23.36
C TYR A 177 17.16 -2.08 -24.24
N GLN A 178 16.71 -0.83 -24.22
CA GLN A 178 17.38 0.30 -24.86
C GLN A 178 18.61 0.79 -24.09
N LYS A 179 18.73 0.40 -22.82
CA LYS A 179 19.85 0.74 -21.93
C LYS A 179 20.11 2.25 -21.89
N GLU A 180 21.35 2.69 -22.04
CA GLU A 180 21.78 4.09 -21.97
C GLU A 180 21.19 4.95 -23.11
N ALA A 181 20.72 4.34 -24.21
CA ALA A 181 20.07 5.06 -25.30
C ALA A 181 18.60 5.42 -25.02
N SER A 182 18.00 4.85 -23.97
CA SER A 182 16.61 5.08 -23.58
C SER A 182 16.36 6.53 -23.14
N ARG A 183 15.12 7.00 -23.30
CA ARG A 183 14.69 8.30 -22.74
C ARG A 183 14.74 8.30 -21.22
N TRP A 184 14.52 7.14 -20.60
CA TRP A 184 14.69 6.94 -19.17
C TRP A 184 15.99 7.55 -18.66
N ILE A 185 17.11 7.19 -19.28
CA ILE A 185 18.44 7.70 -18.94
C ILE A 185 18.68 9.10 -19.51
N ARG A 186 18.45 9.29 -20.81
CA ARG A 186 18.84 10.52 -21.52
C ARG A 186 18.12 11.78 -21.03
N ASP A 187 16.86 11.62 -20.62
CA ASP A 187 16.02 12.74 -20.19
C ASP A 187 15.96 12.84 -18.64
N GLY A 188 16.69 11.98 -17.91
CA GLY A 188 16.74 12.01 -16.44
C GLY A 188 15.44 11.60 -15.75
N ILE A 189 14.60 10.77 -16.37
CA ILE A 189 13.30 10.34 -15.82
C ILE A 189 13.49 9.60 -14.48
N TRP A 190 14.58 8.86 -14.33
CA TRP A 190 14.93 8.09 -13.13
C TRP A 190 15.33 8.93 -11.92
N GLN A 191 15.58 10.22 -12.12
CA GLN A 191 16.12 11.11 -11.10
C GLN A 191 15.00 11.83 -10.33
N PRO A 192 15.24 12.22 -9.07
CA PRO A 192 14.40 13.17 -8.36
C PRO A 192 14.22 14.47 -9.16
N ALA A 193 13.15 15.19 -8.84
CA ALA A 193 12.75 16.40 -9.56
C ALA A 193 13.93 17.35 -9.85
N HIS A 194 14.14 17.65 -11.14
CA HIS A 194 15.20 18.55 -11.62
C HIS A 194 14.68 19.44 -12.77
N PRO A 195 15.33 20.60 -13.05
CA PRO A 195 14.81 21.58 -14.00
C PRO A 195 14.66 21.09 -15.46
N GLY A 196 15.36 20.01 -15.83
CA GLY A 196 15.33 19.45 -17.19
C GLY A 196 14.36 18.28 -17.37
N GLN A 197 13.59 17.92 -16.34
CA GLN A 197 12.78 16.71 -16.34
C GLN A 197 11.51 16.86 -17.20
N PRO A 198 11.06 15.79 -17.90
CA PRO A 198 9.78 15.82 -18.60
C PRO A 198 8.61 16.13 -17.68
N LEU A 199 7.71 17.04 -18.06
CA LEU A 199 6.61 17.51 -17.20
C LEU A 199 5.45 16.51 -17.05
N PHE A 200 5.42 15.44 -17.84
CA PHE A 200 4.32 14.48 -17.84
C PHE A 200 4.43 13.43 -16.73
N ILE A 201 5.59 13.34 -16.05
CA ILE A 201 5.85 12.31 -15.04
C ILE A 201 5.65 12.83 -13.61
N THR A 202 5.39 11.90 -12.70
CA THR A 202 5.59 12.11 -11.26
C THR A 202 6.97 11.55 -10.88
N PRO A 203 7.96 12.41 -10.56
CA PRO A 203 9.30 11.94 -10.27
C PRO A 203 9.41 11.25 -8.91
N PRO A 204 10.43 10.41 -8.72
CA PRO A 204 10.71 9.84 -7.41
C PRO A 204 11.09 10.91 -6.39
N LEU A 205 10.88 10.60 -5.11
CA LEU A 205 11.31 11.44 -4.00
C LEU A 205 12.83 11.37 -3.78
N ALA A 206 13.42 10.19 -4.00
CA ALA A 206 14.85 9.94 -3.86
C ALA A 206 15.29 8.71 -4.66
N ASN A 207 16.54 8.71 -5.13
CA ASN A 207 17.27 7.48 -5.44
C ASN A 207 17.86 6.92 -4.14
N TYR A 208 17.47 5.71 -3.75
CA TYR A 208 17.47 5.29 -2.35
C TYR A 208 18.18 3.97 -2.07
N SER A 209 17.87 2.88 -2.77
CA SER A 209 18.31 1.52 -2.40
C SER A 209 18.88 0.75 -3.59
N ASN A 210 19.31 -0.49 -3.38
CA ASN A 210 19.65 -1.43 -4.46
C ASN A 210 18.95 -2.77 -4.17
N GLY A 211 17.98 -3.16 -5.01
CA GLY A 211 17.18 -4.36 -4.84
C GLY A 211 16.16 -4.30 -3.68
N PRO A 212 15.17 -3.40 -3.70
CA PRO A 212 14.06 -3.42 -2.73
C PRO A 212 13.29 -4.75 -2.82
N ALA A 213 12.89 -5.28 -1.67
CA ALA A 213 11.99 -6.43 -1.59
C ALA A 213 10.80 -6.15 -0.67
N GLY A 214 10.94 -6.40 0.64
CA GLY A 214 9.90 -6.13 1.63
C GLY A 214 9.85 -4.65 2.03
N PHE A 215 8.66 -4.04 2.08
CA PHE A 215 8.48 -2.64 2.48
C PHE A 215 7.25 -2.44 3.36
N ILE A 216 7.43 -1.85 4.54
CA ILE A 216 6.33 -1.58 5.49
C ILE A 216 6.47 -0.20 6.15
N HIS A 217 5.39 0.27 6.75
CA HIS A 217 5.39 1.40 7.68
C HIS A 217 5.10 0.89 9.09
N GLU A 218 5.93 1.26 10.06
CA GLU A 218 5.75 0.90 11.46
C GLU A 218 4.45 1.57 11.99
N PRO A 219 3.52 0.80 12.58
CA PRO A 219 2.15 1.25 12.81
C PRO A 219 1.98 2.15 14.04
N GLY A 220 3.00 2.25 14.89
CA GLY A 220 3.04 3.14 16.05
C GLY A 220 3.53 2.46 17.34
N THR A 221 3.25 1.17 17.55
CA THR A 221 3.46 0.49 18.84
C THR A 221 4.17 -0.86 18.73
N ALA A 222 4.56 -1.27 17.53
CA ALA A 222 5.08 -2.61 17.25
C ALA A 222 6.57 -2.75 17.62
N LEU A 223 7.44 -1.92 17.04
CA LEU A 223 8.91 -2.09 17.07
C LEU A 223 9.64 -1.07 17.97
N GLY A 224 8.95 -0.54 18.97
CA GLY A 224 9.53 0.36 19.97
C GLY A 224 9.65 1.82 19.54
N ALA A 225 10.05 2.68 20.49
CA ALA A 225 10.04 4.12 20.30
C ALA A 225 11.04 4.60 19.21
N SER A 226 12.14 3.86 19.01
CA SER A 226 13.19 4.23 18.05
C SER A 226 12.75 4.05 16.59
N LEU A 227 11.86 3.09 16.32
CA LEU A 227 11.33 2.77 15.00
C LEU A 227 9.90 3.27 14.79
N ARG A 228 9.30 3.91 15.80
CA ARG A 228 7.94 4.43 15.72
C ARG A 228 7.72 5.28 14.46
N ASN A 229 6.71 4.94 13.66
CA ASN A 229 6.36 5.61 12.39
C ASN A 229 7.50 5.70 11.37
N HIS A 230 8.46 4.77 11.38
CA HIS A 230 9.45 4.65 10.32
C HIS A 230 8.90 3.80 9.18
N PHE A 231 9.29 4.12 7.96
CA PHE A 231 9.29 3.14 6.89
C PHE A 231 10.49 2.21 7.05
N ILE A 232 10.29 0.93 6.76
CA ILE A 232 11.31 -0.12 6.84
C ILE A 232 11.36 -0.82 5.49
N LEU A 233 12.57 -0.92 4.93
CA LEU A 233 12.85 -1.58 3.66
C LEU A 233 13.87 -2.71 3.88
N ASP A 234 13.52 -3.91 3.43
CA ASP A 234 14.43 -5.01 3.17
C ASP A 234 15.03 -4.90 1.77
N GLN A 235 16.34 -5.17 1.68
CA GLN A 235 17.10 -5.11 0.44
C GLN A 235 17.73 -6.47 0.12
N PHE A 236 17.39 -7.00 -1.05
CA PHE A 236 17.85 -8.27 -1.58
C PHE A 236 18.64 -8.04 -2.87
N PRO A 237 19.81 -8.68 -3.08
CA PRO A 237 20.42 -9.71 -2.25
C PRO A 237 21.41 -9.16 -1.21
N SER A 238 21.47 -7.85 -0.98
CA SER A 238 22.45 -7.24 -0.08
C SER A 238 22.29 -7.67 1.39
N GLY A 239 21.09 -8.11 1.76
CA GLY A 239 20.73 -8.50 3.13
C GLY A 239 20.70 -7.32 4.09
N GLN A 240 20.58 -6.09 3.57
CA GLN A 240 20.47 -4.88 4.36
C GLN A 240 19.02 -4.56 4.65
N MET A 241 18.74 -4.12 5.88
CA MET A 241 17.45 -3.57 6.25
C MET A 241 17.66 -2.14 6.75
N THR A 242 16.91 -1.23 6.15
CA THR A 242 17.04 0.22 6.35
C THR A 242 15.73 0.80 6.85
N ALA A 243 15.80 1.78 7.75
CA ALA A 243 14.64 2.52 8.23
C ALA A 243 14.83 4.02 8.01
N PHE A 244 13.74 4.70 7.67
CA PHE A 244 13.75 6.15 7.44
C PHE A 244 12.39 6.77 7.81
N GLN A 245 12.35 8.09 7.84
CA GLN A 245 11.13 8.88 8.05
C GLN A 245 10.86 9.76 6.82
N ILE A 246 9.65 10.29 6.76
CA ILE A 246 9.28 11.32 5.80
C ILE A 246 8.81 12.58 6.52
N VAL A 247 9.01 13.73 5.88
CA VAL A 247 8.44 15.01 6.31
C VAL A 247 7.71 15.68 5.14
N PRO A 248 6.60 16.40 5.39
CA PRO A 248 5.92 17.17 4.36
C PRO A 248 6.86 18.18 3.69
N ASN A 249 6.72 18.33 2.37
CA ASN A 249 7.45 19.30 1.56
C ASN A 249 6.55 19.79 0.42
N GLY A 250 5.87 20.92 0.61
CA GLY A 250 4.91 21.46 -0.36
C GLY A 250 3.70 20.54 -0.54
N SER A 251 3.45 20.08 -1.77
CA SER A 251 2.42 19.06 -2.09
C SER A 251 2.91 17.62 -1.97
N THR A 252 4.18 17.42 -1.62
CA THR A 252 4.86 16.12 -1.57
C THR A 252 5.58 15.92 -0.23
N PHE A 253 6.58 15.03 -0.19
CA PHE A 253 7.36 14.66 0.98
C PHE A 253 8.86 14.66 0.69
N LYS A 254 9.66 14.62 1.76
CA LYS A 254 11.09 14.39 1.70
C LYS A 254 11.48 13.27 2.66
N MET A 255 12.30 12.33 2.20
CA MET A 255 12.93 11.31 3.04
C MET A 255 13.98 11.94 3.97
N GLN A 256 14.05 11.48 5.21
CA GLN A 256 15.05 11.89 6.20
C GLN A 256 15.38 10.77 7.18
N ASN A 257 16.50 10.93 7.90
CA ASN A 257 16.93 10.02 8.98
C ASN A 257 17.04 8.55 8.55
N GLU A 258 17.43 8.31 7.29
CA GLU A 258 17.79 6.98 6.81
C GLU A 258 18.92 6.41 7.65
N ARG A 259 18.77 5.16 8.08
CA ARG A 259 19.82 4.39 8.73
C ARG A 259 19.66 2.90 8.47
N LEU A 260 20.78 2.20 8.47
CA LEU A 260 20.83 0.74 8.55
C LEU A 260 20.34 0.31 9.94
N ILE A 261 19.41 -0.64 10.00
CA ILE A 261 18.89 -1.19 11.25
C ILE A 261 19.21 -2.67 11.42
N HIS A 262 19.47 -3.39 10.33
CA HIS A 262 19.93 -4.77 10.36
C HIS A 262 20.74 -5.10 9.10
N SER A 263 21.62 -6.10 9.20
CA SER A 263 22.36 -6.66 8.07
C SER A 263 22.59 -8.15 8.26
N GLY A 264 22.49 -8.92 7.19
CA GLY A 264 22.86 -10.35 7.14
C GLY A 264 21.70 -11.29 6.83
N LEU A 265 20.45 -10.83 6.95
CA LEU A 265 19.27 -11.56 6.51
C LEU A 265 18.83 -11.07 5.12
N MET A 266 18.73 -11.99 4.17
CA MET A 266 18.30 -11.71 2.79
C MET A 266 16.77 -11.71 2.69
N GLY A 267 16.13 -10.86 3.50
CA GLY A 267 14.68 -10.73 3.56
C GLY A 267 14.07 -10.36 2.21
N ILE A 268 12.99 -11.06 1.84
CA ILE A 268 12.24 -10.87 0.59
C ILE A 268 10.81 -10.35 0.82
N GLY A 269 10.38 -10.25 2.08
CA GLY A 269 9.03 -9.84 2.43
C GLY A 269 8.92 -9.54 3.92
N LEU A 270 8.10 -8.53 4.25
CA LEU A 270 7.92 -8.04 5.61
C LEU A 270 6.43 -8.04 6.00
N ALA A 271 6.15 -8.50 7.21
CA ALA A 271 4.84 -8.38 7.85
C ALA A 271 5.00 -8.07 9.35
N LEU A 272 3.92 -7.64 10.00
CA LEU A 272 3.92 -7.39 11.44
C LEU A 272 2.91 -8.31 12.12
N ALA A 273 3.38 -9.06 13.12
CA ALA A 273 2.52 -9.91 13.93
C ALA A 273 1.54 -9.05 14.75
N PRO A 274 0.33 -9.56 15.10
CA PRO A 274 -0.58 -8.89 16.05
C PRO A 274 0.07 -8.64 17.40
N THR A 275 1.00 -9.51 17.78
CA THR A 275 1.85 -9.38 18.94
C THR A 275 2.80 -8.19 18.81
N GLY A 276 3.35 -7.88 17.64
CA GLY A 276 4.21 -6.71 17.39
C GLY A 276 5.55 -7.03 16.72
N GLU A 277 5.97 -8.29 16.71
CA GLU A 277 7.19 -8.74 16.02
C GLU A 277 7.15 -8.44 14.53
N LEU A 278 8.31 -8.12 13.96
CA LEU A 278 8.56 -8.11 12.54
C LEU A 278 8.73 -9.54 12.04
N ILE A 279 7.92 -9.93 11.08
CA ILE A 279 7.99 -11.22 10.38
C ILE A 279 8.73 -10.98 9.06
N ILE A 280 9.77 -11.77 8.80
CA ILE A 280 10.62 -11.65 7.61
C ILE A 280 10.59 -12.99 6.88
N ALA A 281 10.24 -12.97 5.60
CA ALA A 281 10.39 -14.13 4.73
C ALA A 281 11.78 -14.13 4.08
N ASP A 282 12.43 -15.29 3.98
CA ASP A 282 13.78 -15.47 3.46
C ASP A 282 13.87 -16.74 2.60
N TRP A 283 14.65 -16.69 1.52
CA TRP A 283 14.92 -17.82 0.61
C TRP A 283 16.22 -18.58 0.95
N ASP A 284 16.87 -18.29 2.08
CA ASP A 284 18.00 -19.06 2.62
C ASP A 284 19.10 -19.35 1.58
N GLY A 285 19.82 -18.30 1.15
CA GLY A 285 20.96 -18.43 0.23
C GLY A 285 20.75 -17.84 -1.17
N GLY A 286 19.62 -17.16 -1.42
CA GLY A 286 19.44 -16.27 -2.57
C GLY A 286 18.54 -16.82 -3.67
N TYR A 287 18.96 -16.68 -4.93
CA TYR A 287 18.17 -17.06 -6.11
C TYR A 287 18.06 -18.57 -6.45
N PRO A 288 18.90 -19.50 -5.95
CA PRO A 288 18.71 -20.92 -6.25
C PRO A 288 17.35 -21.45 -5.79
N LEU A 289 16.66 -22.20 -6.66
CA LEU A 289 15.39 -22.87 -6.32
C LEU A 289 15.66 -24.22 -5.65
N ASP A 290 16.21 -24.19 -4.44
CA ASP A 290 16.68 -25.39 -3.71
C ASP A 290 15.68 -25.93 -2.67
N GLN A 291 14.45 -25.39 -2.67
CA GLN A 291 13.35 -25.71 -1.76
C GLN A 291 13.64 -25.38 -0.28
N LYS A 292 14.58 -24.46 -0.03
CA LYS A 292 14.79 -23.90 1.30
C LYS A 292 14.17 -22.53 1.45
N GLY A 293 14.00 -22.14 2.70
CA GLY A 293 13.48 -20.85 3.09
C GLY A 293 13.23 -20.83 4.59
N ALA A 294 13.07 -19.63 5.13
CA ALA A 294 12.83 -19.41 6.55
C ALA A 294 11.82 -18.28 6.76
N ILE A 295 11.12 -18.36 7.89
CA ILE A 295 10.35 -17.25 8.44
C ILE A 295 11.03 -16.82 9.74
N TRP A 296 11.54 -15.61 9.76
CA TRP A 296 12.21 -15.03 10.92
C TRP A 296 11.25 -14.13 11.68
N PHE A 297 11.34 -14.16 13.01
CA PHE A 297 10.67 -13.22 13.90
C PHE A 297 11.72 -12.33 14.56
N ALA A 298 11.72 -11.06 14.22
CA ALA A 298 12.57 -10.04 14.82
C ALA A 298 11.74 -9.15 15.76
N ASP A 299 12.36 -8.69 16.85
CA ASP A 299 11.67 -7.92 17.88
C ASP A 299 12.59 -6.84 18.47
N ASP A 300 11.99 -5.76 18.98
CA ASP A 300 12.68 -4.78 19.82
C ASP A 300 12.51 -5.21 21.30
N PRO A 301 13.59 -5.63 21.98
CA PRO A 301 13.53 -6.05 23.39
C PRO A 301 12.95 -4.99 24.32
N THR A 302 13.03 -3.70 23.95
CA THR A 302 12.48 -2.59 24.74
C THR A 302 10.96 -2.48 24.61
N ALA A 303 10.38 -3.00 23.52
CA ALA A 303 8.95 -2.94 23.23
C ALA A 303 8.20 -4.22 23.62
N LYS A 304 8.87 -5.39 23.57
CA LYS A 304 8.28 -6.73 23.67
C LYS A 304 7.26 -6.93 24.79
N ASN A 305 7.56 -6.40 25.97
CA ASN A 305 6.72 -6.54 27.17
C ASN A 305 6.05 -5.23 27.60
N SER A 306 6.00 -4.23 26.71
CA SER A 306 5.37 -2.95 27.04
C SER A 306 3.85 -3.08 27.16
N THR A 307 3.27 -2.30 28.07
CA THR A 307 1.81 -2.26 28.27
C THR A 307 1.07 -1.85 27.00
N GLU A 308 1.63 -0.91 26.22
CA GLU A 308 1.05 -0.42 24.97
C GLU A 308 0.94 -1.53 23.91
N ARG A 309 1.95 -2.42 23.82
CA ARG A 309 1.97 -3.55 22.88
C ARG A 309 0.98 -4.65 23.30
N GLN A 310 0.87 -4.94 24.60
CA GLN A 310 -0.12 -5.89 25.13
C GLN A 310 -1.56 -5.39 24.91
N GLU A 311 -1.81 -4.09 25.13
CA GLU A 311 -3.10 -3.47 24.84
C GLU A 311 -3.42 -3.54 23.34
N THR A 312 -2.44 -3.20 22.49
CA THR A 312 -2.57 -3.27 21.03
C THR A 312 -2.97 -4.69 20.60
N GLN A 313 -2.24 -5.72 21.05
CA GLN A 313 -2.55 -7.12 20.73
C GLN A 313 -3.97 -7.50 21.16
N LYS A 314 -4.39 -7.13 22.37
CA LYS A 314 -5.74 -7.39 22.87
C LYS A 314 -6.80 -6.74 22.01
N LEU A 315 -6.59 -5.48 21.60
CA LEU A 315 -7.52 -4.75 20.75
C LEU A 315 -7.58 -5.33 19.34
N LEU A 316 -6.46 -5.76 18.75
CA LEU A 316 -6.46 -6.40 17.43
C LEU A 316 -7.27 -7.70 17.39
N ASN A 317 -7.38 -8.40 18.51
CA ASN A 317 -8.16 -9.64 18.66
C ASN A 317 -9.60 -9.42 19.18
N SER A 318 -10.08 -8.17 19.23
CA SER A 318 -11.41 -7.83 19.78
C SER A 318 -12.40 -7.47 18.67
N ASP A 319 -13.67 -7.88 18.80
CA ASP A 319 -14.75 -7.48 17.90
C ASP A 319 -15.46 -6.16 18.34
N ASN A 320 -15.04 -5.60 19.47
CA ASN A 320 -15.76 -4.54 20.18
C ASN A 320 -15.09 -3.17 20.12
N LEU A 321 -14.37 -2.87 19.03
CA LEU A 321 -13.79 -1.55 18.84
C LEU A 321 -14.88 -0.51 18.55
N THR A 322 -14.63 0.70 19.05
CA THR A 322 -15.55 1.85 19.05
C THR A 322 -14.82 3.12 18.62
N THR A 323 -15.53 4.24 18.53
CA THR A 323 -14.97 5.55 18.17
C THR A 323 -13.80 6.02 19.04
N THR A 324 -13.71 5.57 20.31
CA THR A 324 -12.59 5.93 21.20
C THR A 324 -11.25 5.37 20.72
N HIS A 325 -11.28 4.34 19.89
CA HIS A 325 -10.10 3.67 19.36
C HIS A 325 -9.62 4.29 18.03
N LEU A 326 -10.38 5.22 17.44
CA LEU A 326 -9.98 5.92 16.21
C LEU A 326 -8.76 6.85 16.42
N SER A 327 -8.41 7.17 17.66
CA SER A 327 -7.20 7.94 18.02
C SER A 327 -6.08 7.07 18.59
N HIS A 328 -6.20 5.75 18.55
CA HIS A 328 -5.19 4.85 19.13
C HIS A 328 -3.81 5.07 18.47
N PRO A 329 -2.68 5.00 19.20
CA PRO A 329 -1.35 5.19 18.63
C PRO A 329 -1.01 4.23 17.49
N ASP A 330 -1.44 2.97 17.58
CA ASP A 330 -1.28 1.95 16.53
C ASP A 330 -2.32 2.08 15.40
N GLN A 331 -1.86 2.22 14.15
CA GLN A 331 -2.72 2.33 12.96
C GLN A 331 -3.61 1.10 12.72
N ARG A 332 -3.13 -0.11 13.01
CA ARG A 332 -3.90 -1.35 12.82
C ARG A 332 -5.13 -1.35 13.72
N VAL A 333 -5.00 -0.86 14.95
CA VAL A 333 -6.14 -0.67 15.87
C VAL A 333 -7.11 0.39 15.34
N ARG A 334 -6.60 1.52 14.83
CA ARG A 334 -7.47 2.56 14.24
C ARG A 334 -8.24 2.06 13.01
N LEU A 335 -7.58 1.33 12.12
CA LEU A 335 -8.20 0.71 10.95
C LEU A 335 -9.24 -0.34 11.37
N HIS A 336 -8.91 -1.20 12.33
CA HIS A 336 -9.86 -2.17 12.85
C HIS A 336 -11.09 -1.49 13.47
N ALA A 337 -10.91 -0.41 14.25
CA ALA A 337 -12.02 0.35 14.79
C ALA A 337 -12.90 0.97 13.70
N GLN A 338 -12.28 1.58 12.70
CA GLN A 338 -12.97 2.15 11.55
C GLN A 338 -13.78 1.10 10.78
N PHE A 339 -13.17 -0.02 10.40
CA PHE A 339 -13.85 -1.08 9.66
C PHE A 339 -14.98 -1.72 10.47
N THR A 340 -14.79 -1.89 11.78
CA THR A 340 -15.85 -2.36 12.69
C THR A 340 -17.05 -1.40 12.72
N LEU A 341 -16.82 -0.09 12.77
CA LEU A 341 -17.90 0.91 12.73
C LEU A 341 -18.63 0.93 11.39
N VAL A 342 -17.89 0.82 10.27
CA VAL A 342 -18.48 0.72 8.92
C VAL A 342 -19.32 -0.56 8.78
N LYS A 343 -18.80 -1.70 9.23
CA LYS A 343 -19.52 -2.99 9.21
C LYS A 343 -20.80 -2.96 10.05
N LYS A 344 -20.79 -2.23 11.17
CA LYS A 344 -21.97 -1.98 12.02
C LYS A 344 -22.94 -0.94 11.42
N GLY A 345 -22.52 -0.19 10.40
CA GLY A 345 -23.30 0.89 9.80
C GLY A 345 -23.40 2.14 10.69
N ASP A 346 -22.49 2.33 11.64
CA ASP A 346 -22.52 3.44 12.61
C ASP A 346 -21.93 4.74 12.02
N TYR A 347 -22.51 5.20 10.92
CA TYR A 347 -22.06 6.40 10.22
C TYR A 347 -22.36 7.70 10.98
N THR A 348 -23.36 7.70 11.85
CA THR A 348 -23.68 8.83 12.72
C THR A 348 -22.56 9.08 13.73
N ALA A 349 -22.01 8.02 14.34
CA ALA A 349 -20.87 8.16 15.24
C ALA A 349 -19.61 8.63 14.48
N LEU A 350 -19.35 8.10 13.28
CA LEU A 350 -18.26 8.56 12.42
C LEU A 350 -18.41 10.05 12.06
N GLN A 351 -19.59 10.50 11.64
CA GLN A 351 -19.86 11.92 11.38
C GLN A 351 -19.60 12.80 12.61
N SER A 352 -20.05 12.35 13.78
CA SER A 352 -19.85 13.08 15.03
C SER A 352 -18.36 13.29 15.33
N ILE A 353 -17.53 12.28 15.10
CA ILE A 353 -16.07 12.39 15.26
C ILE A 353 -15.44 13.27 14.17
N ALA A 354 -15.78 13.06 12.90
CA ALA A 354 -15.22 13.83 11.78
C ALA A 354 -15.42 15.35 11.94
N THR A 355 -16.58 15.76 12.46
CA THR A 355 -16.96 17.17 12.65
C THR A 355 -16.52 17.75 14.00
N ALA A 356 -16.09 16.93 14.96
CA ALA A 356 -15.62 17.38 16.26
C ALA A 356 -14.23 18.03 16.16
N LYS A 357 -14.18 19.36 16.02
CA LYS A 357 -12.92 20.13 15.86
C LYS A 357 -11.87 19.93 16.97
N LYS A 358 -12.29 19.50 18.16
CA LYS A 358 -11.40 19.21 19.29
C LYS A 358 -10.99 17.73 19.38
N ALA A 359 -11.55 16.86 18.54
CA ALA A 359 -11.15 15.46 18.50
C ALA A 359 -9.73 15.33 17.92
N PRO A 360 -8.97 14.30 18.32
CA PRO A 360 -7.64 14.03 17.74
C PRO A 360 -7.70 13.93 16.22
N GLN A 361 -6.74 14.55 15.53
CA GLN A 361 -6.73 14.64 14.07
C GLN A 361 -6.85 13.27 13.38
N LEU A 362 -6.09 12.26 13.84
CA LEU A 362 -6.17 10.90 13.29
C LEU A 362 -7.55 10.28 13.48
N ALA A 363 -8.24 10.51 14.60
CA ALA A 363 -9.60 10.02 14.78
C ALA A 363 -10.57 10.63 13.77
N ARG A 364 -10.43 11.93 13.49
CA ARG A 364 -11.22 12.61 12.48
C ARG A 364 -10.94 12.05 11.08
N ILE A 365 -9.67 11.81 10.74
CA ILE A 365 -9.25 11.24 9.45
C ILE A 365 -9.83 9.83 9.25
N HIS A 366 -9.68 8.94 10.23
CA HIS A 366 -10.28 7.60 10.17
C HIS A 366 -11.81 7.64 10.08
N ALA A 367 -12.45 8.60 10.76
CA ALA A 367 -13.88 8.83 10.61
C ALA A 367 -14.28 9.28 9.20
N ILE A 368 -13.49 10.17 8.58
CA ILE A 368 -13.67 10.61 7.18
C ILE A 368 -13.53 9.44 6.20
N TRP A 369 -12.53 8.57 6.39
CA TRP A 369 -12.38 7.36 5.57
C TRP A 369 -13.52 6.35 5.77
N GLY A 370 -14.03 6.22 7.00
CA GLY A 370 -15.22 5.43 7.31
C GLY A 370 -16.47 5.95 6.59
N LEU A 371 -16.68 7.27 6.58
CA LEU A 371 -17.77 7.91 5.84
C LEU A 371 -17.60 7.71 4.32
N GLY A 372 -16.37 7.83 3.81
CA GLY A 372 -16.07 7.58 2.39
C GLY A 372 -16.42 6.16 1.94
N GLN A 373 -16.14 5.15 2.77
CA GLN A 373 -16.63 3.78 2.53
C GLN A 373 -18.15 3.74 2.45
N GLY A 374 -18.84 4.34 3.43
CA GLY A 374 -20.31 4.42 3.43
C GLY A 374 -20.88 5.09 2.18
N MET A 375 -20.24 6.14 1.67
CA MET A 375 -20.65 6.84 0.44
C MET A 375 -20.57 5.94 -0.79
N ARG A 376 -19.49 5.17 -0.94
CA ARG A 376 -19.34 4.27 -2.09
C ARG A 376 -20.39 3.18 -2.14
N TYR A 377 -20.90 2.75 -0.99
CA TYR A 377 -22.01 1.79 -0.89
C TYR A 377 -23.40 2.44 -0.80
N GLY A 378 -23.51 3.75 -1.07
CA GLY A 378 -24.79 4.47 -1.06
C GLY A 378 -25.46 4.55 0.32
N LYS A 379 -24.68 4.43 1.41
CA LYS A 379 -25.18 4.50 2.80
C LYS A 379 -25.04 5.89 3.41
N VAL A 380 -24.19 6.74 2.83
CA VAL A 380 -23.88 8.09 3.31
C VAL A 380 -23.88 9.06 2.14
N GLU A 381 -24.52 10.21 2.30
CA GLU A 381 -24.51 11.25 1.27
C GLU A 381 -23.19 12.03 1.26
N PRO A 382 -22.55 12.26 0.09
CA PRO A 382 -21.29 13.02 -0.01
C PRO A 382 -21.35 14.43 0.59
N ALA A 383 -22.54 15.04 0.59
CA ALA A 383 -22.78 16.38 1.13
C ALA A 383 -22.35 16.54 2.60
N ILE A 384 -22.30 15.44 3.35
CA ILE A 384 -21.92 15.42 4.78
C ILE A 384 -20.49 15.91 5.03
N LEU A 385 -19.59 15.74 4.06
CA LEU A 385 -18.18 16.13 4.17
C LEU A 385 -17.90 17.51 3.55
N LEU A 386 -18.83 18.08 2.77
CA LEU A 386 -18.63 19.39 2.13
C LEU A 386 -18.29 20.51 3.11
N PRO A 387 -18.89 20.60 4.32
CA PRO A 387 -18.51 21.63 5.29
C PRO A 387 -17.05 21.53 5.75
N LEU A 388 -16.44 20.33 5.69
CA LEU A 388 -15.09 20.07 6.16
C LEU A 388 -14.01 20.50 5.16
N ILE A 389 -14.37 20.88 3.92
CA ILE A 389 -13.38 21.41 2.96
C ILE A 389 -12.88 22.82 3.33
N ALA A 390 -13.58 23.50 4.24
CA ALA A 390 -13.23 24.83 4.76
C ALA A 390 -12.51 24.77 6.12
N GLU A 391 -12.02 23.60 6.53
CA GLU A 391 -11.25 23.44 7.76
C GLU A 391 -9.89 24.15 7.65
N SER A 392 -9.44 24.72 8.78
CA SER A 392 -8.09 25.30 8.88
C SER A 392 -7.01 24.21 8.88
N ASP A 393 -7.38 23.01 9.30
CA ASP A 393 -6.51 21.85 9.27
C ASP A 393 -6.41 21.28 7.84
N THR A 394 -5.26 21.47 7.21
CA THR A 394 -5.05 21.08 5.81
C THR A 394 -5.04 19.57 5.61
N GLU A 395 -4.72 18.76 6.62
CA GLU A 395 -4.79 17.29 6.50
C GLU A 395 -6.23 16.80 6.50
N ILE A 396 -7.11 17.44 7.28
CA ILE A 396 -8.55 17.15 7.25
C ILE A 396 -9.11 17.49 5.88
N THR A 397 -8.86 18.70 5.39
CA THR A 397 -9.29 19.14 4.05
C THR A 397 -8.76 18.20 2.96
N SER A 398 -7.49 17.81 3.02
CA SER A 398 -6.88 16.90 2.04
C SER A 398 -7.53 15.52 2.04
N ASN A 399 -7.82 14.94 3.21
CA ASN A 399 -8.50 13.65 3.30
C ASN A 399 -9.97 13.70 2.87
N VAL A 400 -10.66 14.81 3.13
CA VAL A 400 -12.02 15.05 2.59
C VAL A 400 -11.99 15.07 1.06
N LEU A 401 -11.03 15.77 0.46
CA LEU A 401 -10.90 15.85 -1.00
C LEU A 401 -10.66 14.48 -1.64
N LYS A 402 -9.81 13.65 -1.01
CA LYS A 402 -9.60 12.25 -1.43
C LYS A 402 -10.94 11.49 -1.49
N MET A 403 -11.75 11.56 -0.43
CA MET A 403 -13.04 10.85 -0.36
C MET A 403 -14.08 11.40 -1.34
N LEU A 404 -14.20 12.72 -1.45
CA LEU A 404 -15.17 13.36 -2.36
C LEU A 404 -14.84 13.10 -3.83
N GLY A 405 -13.55 13.11 -4.20
CA GLY A 405 -13.11 12.72 -5.54
C GLY A 405 -13.40 11.25 -5.86
N ASP A 406 -13.33 10.36 -4.85
CA ASP A 406 -13.57 8.94 -5.00
C ASP A 406 -15.02 8.58 -5.34
N VAL A 407 -15.98 9.28 -4.73
CA VAL A 407 -17.42 9.07 -4.96
C VAL A 407 -17.99 9.93 -6.09
N ARG A 408 -17.12 10.64 -6.81
CA ARG A 408 -17.46 11.51 -7.95
C ARG A 408 -18.61 12.50 -7.67
N THR A 409 -18.49 13.25 -6.57
CA THR A 409 -19.48 14.26 -6.17
C THR A 409 -19.49 15.48 -7.14
N SER A 410 -20.33 16.50 -6.86
CA SER A 410 -20.29 17.76 -7.60
C SER A 410 -18.94 18.48 -7.44
N GLY A 411 -18.33 18.89 -8.55
CA GLY A 411 -17.03 19.57 -8.55
C GLY A 411 -17.08 21.05 -8.19
N ALA A 412 -18.26 21.68 -8.30
CA ALA A 412 -18.38 23.13 -8.10
C ALA A 412 -17.84 23.62 -6.73
N PRO A 413 -18.09 22.93 -5.59
CA PRO A 413 -17.50 23.30 -4.30
C PRO A 413 -15.98 23.13 -4.22
N LEU A 414 -15.38 22.30 -5.08
CA LEU A 414 -13.95 21.96 -5.02
C LEU A 414 -13.08 22.90 -5.87
N ILE A 415 -13.65 23.54 -6.90
CA ILE A 415 -12.93 24.46 -7.80
C ILE A 415 -12.17 25.56 -7.04
N PRO A 416 -12.75 26.26 -6.04
CA PRO A 416 -12.02 27.31 -5.32
C PRO A 416 -10.75 26.81 -4.62
N LEU A 417 -10.68 25.52 -4.28
CA LEU A 417 -9.53 24.93 -3.57
C LEU A 417 -8.30 24.77 -4.46
N LEU A 418 -8.43 24.90 -5.78
CA LEU A 418 -7.29 25.00 -6.70
C LEU A 418 -6.44 26.26 -6.45
N ALA A 419 -6.99 27.28 -5.78
CA ALA A 419 -6.28 28.50 -5.38
C ALA A 419 -5.92 28.52 -3.88
N HIS A 420 -6.10 27.41 -3.15
CA HIS A 420 -5.86 27.35 -1.71
C HIS A 420 -4.39 27.67 -1.35
N PRO A 421 -4.09 28.34 -0.22
CA PRO A 421 -2.71 28.66 0.17
C PRO A 421 -1.80 27.43 0.35
N SER A 422 -2.34 26.34 0.90
CA SER A 422 -1.64 25.06 1.03
C SER A 422 -1.53 24.33 -0.31
N GLN A 423 -0.29 24.04 -0.73
CA GLN A 423 -0.01 23.29 -1.96
C GLN A 423 -0.61 21.88 -1.93
N ARG A 424 -0.63 21.24 -0.75
CA ARG A 424 -1.21 19.91 -0.54
C ARG A 424 -2.72 19.87 -0.77
N VAL A 425 -3.42 20.92 -0.33
CA VAL A 425 -4.87 21.07 -0.61
C VAL A 425 -5.10 21.28 -2.10
N ARG A 426 -4.32 22.15 -2.76
CA ARG A 426 -4.41 22.35 -4.23
C ARG A 426 -4.20 21.05 -4.98
N PHE A 427 -3.21 20.26 -4.57
CA PHE A 427 -2.87 18.97 -5.15
C PHE A 427 -4.04 17.98 -5.08
N HIS A 428 -4.61 17.77 -3.88
CA HIS A 428 -5.76 16.87 -3.74
C HIS A 428 -7.04 17.40 -4.38
N ALA A 429 -7.22 18.72 -4.45
CA ALA A 429 -8.34 19.32 -5.17
C ALA A 429 -8.24 19.07 -6.69
N ALA A 430 -7.04 19.19 -7.26
CA ALA A 430 -6.80 18.90 -8.68
C ALA A 430 -7.06 17.43 -9.02
N ILE A 431 -6.57 16.50 -8.17
CA ILE A 431 -6.87 15.06 -8.33
C ILE A 431 -8.37 14.80 -8.25
N ALA A 432 -9.03 15.31 -7.20
CA ALA A 432 -10.46 15.09 -6.99
C ALA A 432 -11.28 15.61 -8.17
N LEU A 433 -11.01 16.82 -8.64
CA LEU A 433 -11.68 17.42 -9.80
C LEU A 433 -11.41 16.66 -11.10
N GLY A 434 -10.19 16.13 -11.30
CA GLY A 434 -9.87 15.32 -12.47
C GLY A 434 -10.64 14.00 -12.55
N LYS A 435 -11.24 13.53 -11.44
CA LYS A 435 -12.06 12.31 -11.38
C LYS A 435 -13.52 12.52 -11.75
N LEU A 436 -14.00 13.75 -11.67
CA LEU A 436 -15.37 14.16 -12.01
C LEU A 436 -15.51 14.33 -13.52
#